data_AF-A0A3D1ADZ6-F1
#
_entry.id   AF-A0A3D1ADZ6-F1
#
_cell.length_a   1.000
_cell.length_b   1.000
_cell.length_c   1.000
_cell.angle_alpha   90.00
_cell.angle_beta   90.00
_cell.angle_gamma   90.00
#
_symmetry.space_group_name_H-M   'P 1'
#
loop_
_entity.id
_entity.type
_entity.pdbx_description
1 polymer ?
#
loop_
_entity_poly.entity_id
_entity_poly.type
_entity_poly.pdbx_seq_one_letter_code
_entity_poly.pdbx_strand_id
1 'polypeptide(L)'
;MELARHGIVPPVQAKPSPNKYRSLRNGILCIGIAVGLVAGIILTSCKGYEYYVEFLIICSSTILCLGLSYIVFYLIVKDKNMENEAE
;
A
#
# COMPACT_ATOMS: atom_id res chain seq x y z
N MET A 1 -39.45 -15.22 4.36
CA MET A 1 -40.23 -14.79 3.18
C MET A 1 -41.31 -13.75 3.53
N GLU A 2 -41.06 -12.84 4.48
CA GLU A 2 -42.05 -11.82 4.87
C GLU A 2 -41.79 -10.42 4.27
N LEU A 3 -40.56 -10.17 3.82
CA LEU A 3 -40.14 -8.89 3.23
C LEU A 3 -40.70 -8.68 1.81
N ALA A 4 -40.85 -9.76 1.03
CA ALA A 4 -41.40 -9.70 -0.33
C ALA A 4 -42.91 -9.43 -0.37
N ARG A 5 -43.64 -9.68 0.73
CA ARG A 5 -45.10 -9.41 0.83
C ARG A 5 -45.44 -7.93 0.99
N HIS A 6 -44.46 -7.09 1.32
CA HIS A 6 -44.64 -5.65 1.55
C HIS A 6 -44.31 -4.79 0.33
N GLY A 7 -44.07 -5.38 -0.86
CA GLY A 7 -43.67 -4.63 -2.06
C GLY A 7 -42.28 -3.99 -1.98
N ILE A 8 -41.55 -4.25 -0.88
CA ILE A 8 -40.19 -3.76 -0.67
C ILE A 8 -39.28 -4.73 -1.40
N VAL A 9 -38.99 -4.43 -2.66
CA VAL A 9 -37.89 -5.09 -3.38
C VAL A 9 -36.64 -4.81 -2.55
N PRO A 10 -35.98 -5.82 -1.96
CA PRO A 10 -34.72 -5.58 -1.28
C PRO A 10 -33.79 -4.97 -2.33
N PRO A 11 -33.18 -3.80 -2.07
CA PRO A 11 -32.25 -3.22 -3.03
C PRO A 11 -31.24 -4.30 -3.34
N VAL A 12 -31.12 -4.64 -4.62
CA VAL A 12 -30.12 -5.59 -5.11
C VAL A 12 -28.82 -5.10 -4.51
N GLN A 13 -28.31 -5.82 -3.50
CA GLN A 13 -27.14 -5.39 -2.76
C GLN A 13 -26.04 -5.29 -3.81
N ALA A 14 -25.73 -4.07 -4.22
CA ALA A 14 -24.70 -3.79 -5.21
C ALA A 14 -23.45 -4.43 -4.63
N LYS A 15 -23.05 -5.56 -5.23
CA LYS A 15 -21.90 -6.34 -4.80
C LYS A 15 -20.78 -5.32 -4.58
N PRO A 16 -20.20 -5.22 -3.36
CA PRO A 16 -19.25 -4.16 -3.07
C PRO A 16 -18.20 -4.20 -4.16
N SER A 17 -18.04 -3.08 -4.86
CA SER A 17 -17.11 -3.01 -6.00
C SER A 17 -15.78 -3.60 -5.53
N PRO A 18 -15.23 -4.60 -6.23
CA PRO A 18 -14.00 -5.23 -5.79
C PRO A 18 -12.96 -4.13 -5.65
N ASN A 19 -12.39 -3.97 -4.45
CA ASN A 19 -11.43 -2.91 -4.13
C ASN A 19 -10.27 -2.95 -5.14
N LYS A 20 -10.40 -2.13 -6.19
CA LYS A 20 -9.58 -2.18 -7.41
C LYS A 20 -8.10 -1.94 -7.11
N TYR A 21 -7.81 -1.31 -5.98
CA TYR A 21 -6.47 -0.90 -5.57
C TYR A 21 -5.83 -1.82 -4.53
N ARG A 22 -6.48 -2.92 -4.10
CA ARG A 22 -5.92 -3.83 -3.08
C ARG A 22 -4.62 -4.49 -3.56
N SER A 23 -4.61 -5.02 -4.78
CA SER A 23 -3.41 -5.65 -5.35
C SER A 23 -2.32 -4.62 -5.67
N LEU A 24 -2.71 -3.43 -6.11
CA LEU A 24 -1.77 -2.33 -6.41
C LEU A 24 -1.05 -1.84 -5.14
N ARG A 25 -1.79 -1.70 -4.03
CA ARG A 25 -1.22 -1.35 -2.72
C ARG A 25 -0.18 -2.36 -2.28
N ASN A 26 -0.51 -3.66 -2.35
CA ASN A 26 0.43 -4.71 -1.96
C ASN A 26 1.68 -4.72 -2.84
N GLY A 27 1.53 -4.53 -4.17
CA GLY A 27 2.67 -4.45 -5.08
C GLY A 27 3.63 -3.32 -4.74
N ILE A 28 3.11 -2.10 -4.56
CA ILE A 28 3.92 -0.91 -4.25
C ILE A 28 4.59 -1.02 -2.87
N LEU A 29 3.90 -1.59 -1.89
CA LEU A 29 4.48 -1.85 -0.56
C LEU A 29 5.63 -2.87 -0.65
N CYS A 30 5.46 -3.97 -1.39
CA CYS A 30 6.53 -4.97 -1.57
C CYS A 30 7.76 -4.35 -2.25
N ILE A 31 7.56 -3.49 -3.25
CA ILE A 31 8.66 -2.76 -3.90
C ILE A 31 9.38 -1.86 -2.89
N GLY A 32 8.64 -1.14 -2.05
CA GLY A 32 9.22 -0.28 -1.01
C GLY A 32 10.10 -1.05 -0.02
N ILE A 33 9.63 -2.22 0.43
CA ILE A 33 10.39 -3.10 1.32
C ILE A 33 11.67 -3.58 0.64
N ALA A 34 11.57 -4.06 -0.60
CA ALA A 34 12.72 -4.55 -1.36
C ALA A 34 13.78 -3.45 -1.56
N VAL A 35 13.36 -2.24 -1.96
CA VAL A 35 14.25 -1.10 -2.14
C VAL A 35 14.91 -0.69 -0.82
N GLY A 36 14.14 -0.62 0.26
CA GLY A 36 14.65 -0.25 1.58
C GLY A 36 15.66 -1.26 2.15
N LEU A 37 15.44 -2.56 1.93
CA LEU A 37 16.39 -3.61 2.30
C LEU A 37 17.68 -3.52 1.49
N VAL A 38 17.59 -3.39 0.16
CA VAL A 38 18.77 -3.27 -0.70
C VAL A 38 19.58 -2.02 -0.34
N ALA A 39 18.92 -0.87 -0.16
CA ALA A 39 19.58 0.36 0.25
C ALA A 39 20.25 0.23 1.62
N GLY A 40 19.57 -0.39 2.59
CA GLY A 40 20.11 -0.64 3.93
C GLY A 40 21.36 -1.51 3.89
N ILE A 41 21.33 -2.60 3.13
CA ILE A 41 22.47 -3.52 2.97
C ILE A 41 23.65 -2.82 2.30
N ILE A 42 23.41 -2.00 1.26
CA ILE A 42 24.49 -1.25 0.60
C ILE A 42 25.12 -0.25 1.57
N LEU A 43 24.30 0.48 2.34
CA LEU A 43 24.76 1.46 3.34
C LEU A 43 25.64 0.82 4.42
N THR A 44 25.25 -0.37 4.90
CA THR A 44 26.05 -1.10 5.90
C THR A 44 27.27 -1.78 5.29
N SER A 45 27.21 -2.24 4.04
CA SER A 45 28.36 -2.88 3.37
C SER A 45 29.54 -1.92 3.14
N CYS A 46 29.28 -0.62 3.05
CA CYS A 46 30.32 0.39 2.83
C CYS A 46 31.14 0.73 4.08
N LYS A 47 30.66 0.43 5.29
CA LYS A 47 31.37 0.73 6.54
C LYS A 47 31.21 -0.43 7.53
N GLY A 48 32.32 -0.90 8.10
CA GLY A 48 32.29 -1.92 9.16
C GLY A 48 31.69 -1.35 10.45
N TYR A 49 30.37 -1.36 10.55
CA TYR A 49 29.63 -0.96 11.74
C TYR A 49 29.55 -2.12 12.74
N GLU A 50 29.27 -1.83 14.01
CA GLU A 50 28.89 -2.89 14.93
C GLU A 50 27.55 -3.50 14.53
N TYR A 51 27.40 -4.81 14.78
CA TYR A 51 26.21 -5.60 14.41
C TYR A 51 24.87 -4.94 14.82
N TYR A 52 24.82 -4.32 15.99
CA TYR A 52 23.61 -3.62 16.45
C TYR A 52 23.27 -2.40 15.58
N VAL A 53 24.28 -1.64 15.18
CA VAL A 53 24.12 -0.44 14.35
C VAL A 53 23.74 -0.84 12.92
N GLU A 54 24.33 -1.89 12.38
CA GLU A 54 23.96 -2.45 11.07
C GLU A 54 22.48 -2.84 11.02
N PHE A 55 22.03 -3.57 12.05
CA PHE A 55 20.63 -3.97 12.17
C PHE A 55 19.70 -2.75 12.21
N LEU A 56 20.03 -1.74 13.01
CA LEU A 56 19.24 -0.51 13.10
C LEU A 56 19.17 0.21 11.75
N ILE A 57 20.29 0.33 11.03
CA ILE A 57 20.32 1.00 9.72
C ILE A 57 19.42 0.28 8.72
N ILE A 58 19.52 -1.05 8.62
CA ILE A 58 18.72 -1.85 7.69
C ILE A 58 17.22 -1.78 8.06
N CYS A 59 16.88 -1.86 9.35
CA CYS A 59 15.50 -1.72 9.79
C CYS A 59 14.94 -0.32 9.50
N SER A 60 15.69 0.74 9.83
CA SER A 60 15.28 2.11 9.61
C SER A 60 15.10 2.43 8.12
N SER A 61 16.01 1.99 7.24
CA SER A 61 15.87 2.19 5.79
C SER A 61 14.65 1.47 5.23
N THR A 62 14.39 0.26 5.69
CA THR A 62 13.24 -0.55 5.26
C THR A 62 11.91 0.10 5.67
N ILE A 63 11.79 0.55 6.92
CA ILE A 63 10.59 1.23 7.41
C ILE A 63 10.37 2.57 6.70
N LEU A 64 11.45 3.31 6.45
CA LEU A 64 11.39 4.59 5.72
C LEU A 64 10.86 4.37 4.29
N CYS A 65 11.44 3.44 3.54
CA CYS A 65 10.98 3.14 2.18
C CYS A 65 9.56 2.56 2.14
N LEU A 66 9.17 1.76 3.14
CA LEU A 66 7.78 1.29 3.29
C LEU A 66 6.80 2.47 3.44
N GLY A 67 7.15 3.45 4.28
CA GLY A 67 6.37 4.68 4.44
C GLY A 67 6.30 5.49 3.15
N LEU A 68 7.42 5.65 2.44
CA LEU A 68 7.47 6.35 1.15
C LEU A 68 6.57 5.68 0.11
N SER A 69 6.64 4.35 -0.01
CA SER A 69 5.78 3.59 -0.91
C SER A 69 4.29 3.77 -0.61
N TYR A 70 3.92 3.89 0.67
CA TYR A 70 2.54 4.19 1.04
C TYR A 70 2.10 5.58 0.59
N ILE A 71 2.96 6.59 0.74
CA ILE A 71 2.69 7.96 0.26
C ILE A 71 2.54 7.97 -1.27
N VAL A 72 3.43 7.28 -2.00
CA VAL A 72 3.35 7.14 -3.45
C VAL A 72 2.04 6.47 -3.87
N PHE A 73 1.64 5.37 -3.21
CA PHE A 73 0.36 4.73 -3.46
C PHE A 73 -0.81 5.69 -3.23
N TYR A 74 -0.79 6.46 -2.14
CA TYR A 74 -1.83 7.45 -1.84
C TYR A 74 -1.93 8.53 -2.93
N LEU A 75 -0.79 9.04 -3.42
CA LEU A 75 -0.76 10.04 -4.49
C LEU A 75 -1.34 9.49 -5.80
N ILE A 76 -0.96 8.27 -6.19
CA ILE A 76 -1.49 7.60 -7.40
C ILE A 76 -3.01 7.41 -7.31
N VAL A 77 -3.52 6.98 -6.15
CA VAL A 77 -4.97 6.80 -5.97
C VAL A 77 -5.70 8.14 -5.94
N LYS A 78 -5.13 9.16 -5.30
CA LYS A 78 -5.70 10.51 -5.29
C LYS A 78 -5.81 11.10 -6.69
N ASP A 79 -4.76 10.95 -7.50
CA ASP A 79 -4.70 11.43 -8.88
C ASP A 79 -5.79 10.77 -9.75
N LYS A 80 -5.93 9.43 -9.64
CA LYS A 80 -7.00 8.71 -10.33
C LYS A 80 -8.40 9.11 -9.89
N ASN A 81 -8.61 9.43 -8.62
CA ASN A 81 -9.94 9.88 -8.18
C ASN A 81 -10.28 11.26 -8.76
N MET A 82 -9.30 12.16 -8.92
CA MET A 82 -9.50 13.46 -9.57
C MET A 82 -9.79 13.32 -11.07
N GLU A 83 -9.14 12.38 -11.77
CA GLU A 83 -9.37 12.11 -13.19
C GLU A 83 -10.79 11.57 -13.46
N ASN A 84 -11.30 10.68 -12.60
CA ASN A 84 -12.66 10.13 -12.74
C ASN A 84 -13.78 11.13 -12.38
N GLU A 85 -13.47 12.24 -11.70
CA GLU A 85 -14.44 13.31 -11.39
C GLU A 85 -14.49 14.41 -12.47
N ALA A 86 -13.55 14.40 -13.42
CA ALA A 86 -13.45 15.36 -14.51
C ALA A 86 -14.05 14.86 -15.84
N GLU A 87 -14.48 13.59 -15.90
CA GLU A 87 -15.26 12.98 -16.99
C GLU A 87 -16.76 12.92 -16.67
#